data_AF-A0A078IWF2-F1
#
_entry.id   AF-A0A078IWF2-F1
#
_cell.length_a   1.000
_cell.length_b   1.000
_cell.length_c   1.000
_cell.angle_alpha   90.00
_cell.angle_beta   90.00
_cell.angle_gamma   90.00
#
_symmetry.space_group_name_H-M   'P 1'
#
loop_
_entity.id
_entity.type
_entity.pdbx_description
1 polymer ?
#
loop_
_entity_poly.entity_id
_entity_poly.type
_entity_poly.pdbx_seq_one_letter_code
_entity_poly.pdbx_strand_id
1 'polypeptide(L)' 'MEGMFDVLAEENPATSRVWQSVRPTVHREPTADEQEEMERWAVDQNSQLFDDFNS' A
#
# COMPACT_ATOMS: atom_id res chain seq x y z
N MET A 1 -10.52 3.35 7.78
CA MET A 1 -9.22 4.04 7.80
C MET A 1 -9.10 4.67 6.42
N GLU A 2 -9.19 5.99 6.32
CA GLU A 2 -9.05 6.70 5.04
C GLU A 2 -7.56 6.75 4.67
N GLY A 3 -7.24 6.33 3.45
CA GLY A 3 -5.87 6.38 2.94
C GLY A 3 -5.49 7.78 2.49
N MET A 4 -4.19 8.04 2.32
CA MET A 4 -3.66 9.32 1.81
C MET A 4 -4.34 9.77 0.50
N PHE A 5 -4.68 8.82 -0.38
CA PHE A 5 -5.39 9.10 -1.62
C PHE A 5 -6.88 9.38 -1.45
N ASP A 6 -7.52 8.89 -0.39
CA ASP A 6 -8.91 9.24 -0.07
C ASP A 6 -8.98 10.73 0.28
N VAL A 7 -8.05 11.26 1.08
CA VAL A 7 -7.96 12.69 1.43
C VAL A 7 -7.70 13.57 0.21
N LEU A 8 -6.77 13.17 -0.67
CA LEU A 8 -6.47 13.92 -1.90
C LEU A 8 -7.63 13.93 -2.91
N ALA A 9 -8.47 12.89 -2.89
CA ALA A 9 -9.65 12.78 -3.72
C ALA A 9 -10.83 13.65 -3.23
N GLU A 10 -10.87 13.99 -1.94
CA GLU A 10 -11.89 14.89 -1.37
C GLU A 10 -11.64 16.35 -1.75
N GLU A 11 -10.38 16.77 -1.75
CA GLU A 11 -9.97 18.15 -2.02
C GLU A 11 -9.94 18.51 -3.52
N ASN A 12 -9.89 17.51 -4.41
CA ASN A 12 -9.76 17.73 -5.85
C ASN A 12 -10.74 16.87 -6.68
N PRO A 13 -11.74 17.48 -7.36
CA PRO A 13 -12.71 16.76 -8.18
C PRO A 13 -12.11 15.96 -9.35
N ALA A 14 -11.01 16.44 -9.93
CA ALA A 14 -10.34 15.73 -11.03
C ALA A 14 -9.62 14.48 -10.52
N THR A 15 -8.97 14.58 -9.37
CA THR A 15 -8.34 13.44 -8.67
C THR A 15 -9.39 12.46 -8.16
N SER A 16 -10.53 12.96 -7.67
CA SER A 16 -11.64 12.15 -7.15
C SER A 16 -12.16 11.14 -8.17
N ARG A 17 -12.38 11.59 -9.41
CA ARG A 17 -12.94 10.75 -10.46
C ARG A 17 -11.98 9.64 -10.88
N VAL A 18 -10.69 9.95 -10.97
CA VAL A 18 -9.64 8.98 -11.27
C VAL A 18 -9.50 8.00 -10.09
N TRP A 19 -9.45 8.51 -8.86
CA TRP A 19 -9.34 7.71 -7.65
C TRP A 19 -10.51 6.73 -7.50
N GLN A 20 -11.76 7.16 -7.68
CA GLN A 20 -12.93 6.26 -7.64
C GLN A 20 -12.86 5.14 -8.69
N SER A 21 -12.22 5.38 -9.84
CA SER A 21 -12.07 4.36 -10.88
C SER A 21 -10.99 3.31 -10.56
N VAL A 22 -9.92 3.69 -9.86
CA VAL A 22 -8.76 2.82 -9.58
C VAL A 22 -8.74 2.24 -8.18
N ARG A 23 -9.39 2.92 -7.21
CA ARG A 23 -9.47 2.52 -5.80
C ARG A 23 -9.92 1.07 -5.60
N PRO A 24 -10.92 0.53 -6.33
CA PRO A 24 -11.31 -0.88 -6.17
C PRO A 24 -10.21 -1.87 -6.55
N THR A 25 -9.34 -1.52 -7.50
CA THR A 25 -8.22 -2.36 -7.92
C THR A 25 -7.05 -2.29 -6.93
N VAL A 26 -6.85 -1.13 -6.32
CA VAL A 26 -5.80 -0.90 -5.31
C VAL A 26 -6.21 -1.46 -3.94
N HIS A 27 -7.47 -1.32 -3.55
CA HIS A 27 -8.04 -1.89 -2.32
C HIS A 27 -8.68 -3.26 -2.56
N ARG A 28 -8.15 -4.05 -3.49
CA ARG A 28 -8.54 -5.46 -3.52
C ARG A 28 -7.83 -6.19 -2.40
N GLU A 29 -8.51 -7.17 -1.82
CA GLU A 29 -7.85 -8.11 -0.94
C GLU A 29 -6.75 -8.84 -1.75
N PRO A 30 -5.51 -8.87 -1.24
CA PRO A 30 -4.46 -9.67 -1.85
C PRO A 30 -4.85 -11.15 -1.80
N THR A 31 -4.44 -11.89 -2.83
CA THR A 31 -4.60 -13.34 -2.83
C THR A 31 -3.70 -13.97 -1.76
N ALA A 32 -3.95 -15.23 -1.39
CA ALA A 32 -3.14 -15.92 -0.39
C ALA A 32 -1.64 -15.92 -0.76
N ASP A 33 -1.32 -16.15 -2.04
CA ASP A 33 0.06 -16.15 -2.53
C ASP A 33 0.71 -14.77 -2.43
N GLU A 34 -0.05 -13.71 -2.73
CA GLU A 34 0.42 -12.33 -2.61
C GLU A 34 0.59 -11.91 -1.14
N GLN A 35 -0.28 -12.37 -0.25
CA GLN A 35 -0.10 -12.16 1.20
C GLN A 35 1.18 -12.82 1.69
N GLU A 36 1.42 -14.09 1.32
CA GLU A 36 2.65 -14.81 1.70
C GLU A 36 3.91 -14.14 1.13
N GLU A 37 3.86 -13.64 -0.11
CA GLU A 37 4.96 -12.87 -0.69
C GLU A 37 5.19 -11.55 0.06
N MET A 38 4.14 -10.81 0.38
CA MET A 38 4.21 -9.56 1.14
C MET A 38 4.78 -9.77 2.55
N GLU A 39 4.37 -10.83 3.24
CA GLU A 39 4.90 -11.19 4.56
C GLU A 39 6.39 -11.55 4.49
N ARG A 40 6.80 -12.32 3.48
CA ARG A 40 8.22 -12.63 3.24
C ARG A 40 9.04 -11.36 2.98
N TRP A 41 8.55 -10.46 2.13
CA TRP A 41 9.21 -9.18 1.87
C TRP A 41 9.28 -8.30 3.10
N ALA A 42 8.22 -8.27 3.92
CA ALA A 42 8.22 -7.50 5.16
C ALA A 42 9.30 -7.99 6.14
N VAL A 43 9.48 -9.31 6.27
CA VAL A 43 10.55 -9.89 7.10
C VAL A 43 11.93 -9.56 6.55
N ASP A 44 12.13 -9.70 5.23
CA ASP A 44 13.40 -9.45 4.57
C ASP A 44 13.84 -7.97 4.68
N GLN A 45 12.92 -7.03 4.40
CA GLN A 45 13.18 -5.60 4.54
C GLN A 45 13.46 -5.21 6.00
N ASN A 46 12.79 -5.85 6.96
CA ASN A 46 13.02 -5.58 8.37
C ASN A 46 14.41 -6.08 8.82
N SER A 47 14.83 -7.25 8.33
CA SER A 47 16.20 -7.75 8.57
C SER A 47 17.25 -6.78 8.02
N GLN A 48 17.09 -6.32 6.78
CA GLN A 48 17.99 -5.33 6.17
C GLN A 48 18.06 -4.03 6.98
N LEU A 49 16.92 -3.55 7.49
CA LEU A 49 16.85 -2.33 8.29
C LEU A 49 17.59 -2.45 9.63
N PHE A 50 17.55 -3.63 10.27
CA PHE A 50 18.28 -3.89 11.51
C PHE A 50 19.77 -4.16 11.28
N ASP A 51 20.14 -4.75 10.15
CA ASP A 51 21.54 -4.94 9.78
C ASP A 51 22.21 -3.58 9.47
N ASP A 52 21.54 -2.68 8.76
CA ASP A 52 22.00 -1.30 8.51
C ASP A 52 22.13 -0.48 9.81
N PHE A 53 21.28 -0.71 10.81
CA PHE A 53 21.34 -0.01 12.11
C PHE A 53 22.49 -0.50 13.01
N ASN A 54 22.99 -1.72 12.78
CA ASN A 54 24.08 -2.32 13.54
C ASN A 54 25.45 -2.21 12.85
N SER A 55 25.53 -1.51 11.72
CA SER A 55 26.77 -1.13 11.01
C SER A 55 27.42 0.14 11.59
#